data_AF-L1JUF1-F1
#
_entry.id   AF-L1JUF1-F1
#
_cell.length_a   1.000
_cell.length_b   1.000
_cell.length_c   1.000
_cell.angle_alpha   90.00
_cell.angle_beta   90.00
_cell.angle_gamma   90.00
#
_symmetry.space_group_name_H-M   'P 1'
#
loop_
_entity.id
_entity.type
_entity.pdbx_description
1 polymer ?
#
loop_
_entity_poly.entity_id
_entity_poly.type
_entity_poly.pdbx_seq_one_letter_code
_entity_poly.pdbx_strand_id
1 'polypeptide(L)' 'MTTMFFKLEGIPEPPAGYVPPLGSSRNTWTNIYKNKGRIDYCVQQFDYLSNRLKCIDKLTGGPFLE' A
#
# COMPACT_ATOMS: atom_id res chain seq x y z
N MET A 1 18.20 -19.38 6.02
CA MET A 1 17.48 -19.40 4.73
C MET A 1 17.08 -17.96 4.43
N THR A 2 17.91 -17.24 3.67
CA THR A 2 17.74 -15.79 3.45
C THR A 2 16.71 -15.57 2.36
N THR A 3 15.51 -15.14 2.73
CA THR A 3 14.49 -14.69 1.77
C THR A 3 15.00 -13.43 1.07
N MET A 4 15.48 -13.58 -0.16
CA MET A 4 15.79 -12.43 -1.01
C MET A 4 14.48 -11.72 -1.39
N PHE A 5 14.28 -10.55 -0.81
CA PHE A 5 13.29 -9.59 -1.30
C PHE A 5 13.87 -8.94 -2.57
N PHE A 6 13.26 -9.19 -3.72
CA PHE A 6 13.59 -8.43 -4.93
C PHE A 6 13.18 -6.98 -4.71
N LYS A 7 14.15 -6.07 -4.73
CA LYS A 7 13.93 -4.63 -4.56
C LYS A 7 13.17 -4.10 -5.78
N LEU A 8 11.95 -3.64 -5.57
CA LEU A 8 11.17 -2.93 -6.58
C LEU A 8 11.57 -1.46 -6.55
N GLU A 9 11.89 -0.87 -7.71
CA GLU A 9 12.34 0.51 -7.78
C GLU A 9 11.29 1.48 -7.20
N GLY A 10 11.75 2.43 -6.37
CA GLY A 10 10.90 3.41 -5.71
C GLY A 10 10.12 2.92 -4.48
N ILE A 11 10.24 1.64 -4.09
CA ILE A 11 9.62 1.10 -2.88
C ILE A 11 10.72 0.77 -1.86
N PRO A 12 10.67 1.33 -0.63
CA PRO A 12 11.65 1.00 0.40
C PRO A 12 11.50 -0.46 0.83
N GLU A 13 12.58 -1.04 1.34
CA GLU A 13 12.51 -2.34 1.98
C GLU A 13 11.59 -2.32 3.21
N PRO A 14 10.95 -3.47 3.53
CA PRO A 14 10.14 -3.56 4.74
C PRO A 14 10.95 -3.23 5.99
N PRO A 15 10.35 -2.58 7.00
CA PRO A 15 11.05 -2.21 8.23
C PRO A 15 11.53 -3.45 8.98
N ALA A 16 12.57 -3.27 9.78
CA ALA A 16 13.11 -4.33 10.63
C ALA A 16 11.99 -4.91 11.53
N GLY A 17 11.81 -6.23 11.49
CA GLY A 17 10.77 -6.93 12.23
C GLY A 17 9.43 -7.09 11.50
N TYR A 18 9.29 -6.60 10.27
CA TYR A 18 8.12 -6.90 9.43
C TYR A 18 8.05 -8.41 9.15
N VAL A 19 6.95 -9.03 9.58
CA VAL A 19 6.60 -10.41 9.25
C VAL A 19 5.32 -10.38 8.42
N PRO A 20 5.36 -10.83 7.16
CA PRO A 20 4.16 -10.89 6.34
C PRO A 20 3.17 -11.93 6.93
N PRO A 21 1.84 -11.69 6.84
CA PRO A 21 0.85 -12.66 7.31
C PRO A 21 1.05 -14.04 6.67
N LEU A 22 0.73 -15.10 7.42
CA LEU A 22 0.79 -16.47 6.90
C LEU A 22 -0.11 -16.62 5.66
N GLY A 23 0.43 -17.22 4.60
CA GLY A 23 -0.26 -17.38 3.32
C GLY A 23 -0.30 -16.13 2.43
N SER A 24 0.33 -15.03 2.84
CA SER A 24 0.38 -13.80 2.04
C SER A 24 1.40 -13.87 0.90
N SER A 25 1.15 -13.10 -0.16
CA SER A 25 2.02 -13.08 -1.34
C SER A 25 3.28 -12.25 -1.10
N ARG A 26 4.30 -12.43 -1.95
CA ARG A 26 5.52 -11.59 -1.93
C ARG A 26 5.23 -10.10 -2.17
N ASN A 27 4.10 -9.77 -2.82
CA ASN A 27 3.69 -8.40 -3.13
C ASN A 27 3.01 -7.69 -1.95
N THR A 28 2.74 -8.39 -0.85
CA THR A 28 2.02 -7.83 0.31
C THR A 28 2.66 -6.53 0.80
N TRP A 29 3.99 -6.49 0.94
CA TRP A 29 4.69 -5.27 1.37
C TRP A 29 4.51 -4.10 0.39
N THR A 30 4.71 -4.37 -0.90
CA THR A 30 4.51 -3.40 -1.97
C THR A 30 3.12 -2.80 -1.93
N ASN A 31 2.11 -3.64 -1.68
CA ASN A 31 0.72 -3.20 -1.71
C ASN A 31 0.38 -2.41 -0.44
N ILE A 32 0.89 -2.82 0.73
CA ILE A 32 0.83 -2.01 1.96
C ILE A 32 1.43 -0.63 1.72
N TYR A 33 2.63 -0.55 1.15
CA TYR A 33 3.32 0.72 0.91
C TYR A 33 2.52 1.64 -0.04
N LYS A 34 2.06 1.11 -1.18
CA LYS A 34 1.24 1.86 -2.14
C LYS A 34 -0.06 2.37 -1.53
N ASN A 35 -0.73 1.53 -0.74
CA ASN A 35 -2.01 1.89 -0.14
C ASN A 35 -1.87 2.89 0.99
N LYS A 36 -0.79 2.82 1.76
CA LYS A 36 -0.44 3.90 2.69
C LYS A 36 -0.29 5.24 1.95
N GLY A 37 0.44 5.28 0.84
CA GLY A 37 0.59 6.51 0.04
C GLY A 37 -0.74 7.07 -0.47
N ARG A 38 -1.66 6.19 -0.91
CA ARG A 38 -3.02 6.59 -1.32
C ARG A 38 -3.83 7.17 -0.15
N ILE A 39 -3.77 6.53 1.02
CA ILE A 39 -4.44 7.02 2.23
C ILE A 39 -3.87 8.38 2.64
N ASP A 40 -2.54 8.52 2.66
CA ASP A 40 -1.88 9.78 3.03
C ASP A 40 -2.30 10.91 2.08
N TYR A 41 -2.36 10.66 0.76
CA TYR A 41 -2.90 11.61 -0.22
C TYR A 41 -4.36 11.96 0.07
N CYS A 42 -5.20 10.97 0.34
CA CYS A 42 -6.62 11.16 0.58
C CYS A 42 -6.89 11.94 1.85
N VAL A 43 -6.11 11.74 2.91
CA VAL A 43 -6.20 12.52 4.15
C VAL A 43 -5.79 13.98 3.90
N GLN A 44 -4.72 14.22 3.14
CA GLN A 44 -4.22 15.58 2.89
C GLN A 44 -5.09 16.39 1.92
N GLN A 45 -5.70 15.73 0.94
CA GLN A 45 -6.40 16.39 -0.17
C GLN A 45 -7.92 16.24 -0.09
N PHE A 46 -8.43 15.77 1.05
CA PHE A 46 -9.85 15.46 1.22
C PHE A 46 -10.74 16.69 1.06
N ASP A 47 -10.25 17.92 1.22
CA ASP A 47 -11.12 19.10 1.19
C ASP A 47 -11.70 19.41 -0.20
N TYR A 48 -11.09 18.90 -1.27
CA TYR A 48 -11.59 19.07 -2.62
C TYR A 48 -12.59 17.97 -2.99
N LEU A 49 -13.83 18.34 -3.38
CA LEU A 49 -14.90 17.41 -3.73
C LEU A 49 -14.48 16.37 -4.79
N SER A 50 -13.75 16.80 -5.82
CA SER A 50 -13.23 15.91 -6.87
C SER A 50 -12.23 14.88 -6.33
N ASN A 51 -11.43 15.25 -5.32
CA ASN A 51 -10.50 14.33 -4.66
C ASN A 51 -11.25 13.40 -3.71
N ARG A 52 -12.31 13.85 -3.02
CA ARG A 52 -13.18 12.98 -2.21
C ARG A 52 -13.74 11.82 -3.03
N LEU A 53 -14.30 12.12 -4.21
CA LEU A 53 -14.86 11.10 -5.09
C LEU A 53 -13.80 10.06 -5.53
N LYS A 54 -12.60 10.52 -5.92
CA LYS A 54 -11.48 9.63 -6.27
C LYS A 54 -11.02 8.78 -5.08
N CYS A 55 -10.97 9.38 -3.89
CA CYS A 55 -10.58 8.69 -2.67
C CYS A 55 -11.58 7.62 -2.29
N ILE A 56 -12.88 7.94 -2.29
CA ILE A 56 -13.94 6.96 -2.00
C ILE A 56 -13.87 5.80 -3.00
N ASP A 57 -13.80 6.07 -4.31
CA ASP A 57 -13.65 5.05 -5.36
C ASP A 57 -12.49 4.08 -5.08
N LYS A 58 -11.31 4.64 -4.76
CA LYS A 58 -10.10 3.85 -4.50
C LYS A 58 -10.09 3.15 -3.14
N LEU A 59 -10.88 3.61 -2.17
CA LEU A 59 -10.99 2.98 -0.86
C LEU A 59 -12.07 1.89 -0.81
N THR A 60 -13.10 1.96 -1.68
CA THR A 60 -14.25 1.04 -1.67
C THR A 60 -14.21 -0.05 -2.74
N GLY A 61 -13.31 0.02 -3.72
CA GLY A 61 -13.32 -0.83 -4.92
C GLY A 61 -12.85 -2.28 -4.78
N GLY A 62 -12.27 -2.70 -3.65
CA GLY A 62 -11.73 -4.05 -3.48
C GLY A 62 -10.51 -4.09 -2.58
N PRO A 63 -9.96 -5.29 -2.26
CA PRO A 63 -8.95 -5.42 -1.23
C PRO A 63 -7.71 -4.58 -1.57
N PHE A 64 -7.20 -3.87 -0.57
CA PHE A 64 -5.99 -3.04 -0.61
C PHE A 64 -4.70 -3.87 -0.82
N LEU A 65 -4.71 -4.83 -1.74
CA LEU A 65 -3.63 -5.79 -1.94
C LEU A 65 -3.43 -6.16 -3.43
N GLU A 66 -3.79 -5.27 -4.37
CA GLU A 66 -3.41 -5.38 -5.79
C GLU A 66 -1.99 -4.89 -6.08
#